data_AF-A0A662J1G7-F1
#
_entry.id   AF-A0A662J1G7-F1
#
_cell.length_a   1.000
_cell.length_b   1.000
_cell.length_c   1.000
_cell.angle_alpha   90.00
_cell.angle_beta   90.00
_cell.angle_gamma   90.00
#
_symmetry.space_group_name_H-M   'P 1'
#
loop_
_entity.id
_entity.type
_entity.pdbx_description
1 polymer ?
#
loop_
_entity_poly.entity_id
_entity_poly.type
_entity_poly.pdbx_seq_one_letter_code
_entity_poly.pdbx_strand_id
1 'polypeptide(L)'
;MRRITSGRLIQAASSRYKPIRLVMDLWLPGMDASSKLIEALKGKANNGDILVVSEKALSVSKGLVVDEASIKPSILSMVITLLLMRIVWGYLLGPLCRLKPYTLEWLRAYPLREGSRHKQLAAKLGGLLEVLKPSSEAGVDASNLPGSLVALPLFNPLREAEELRSKIKKCLGINVTVMISDSDRLYIHRSSGFALTSRRSALKRSLYLGFLAYIIGRTFRGKFAPFATPLAVVGEQLDSFMLLGLTELADRLRGSGAGRTVFEMAERFEVGLEEVTWRMLSSIKHCPAVLFKPR
;
A
#
# COMPACT_ATOMS: atom_id res chain seq x y z
N MET A 1 -16.06 26.07 6.42
CA MET A 1 -15.37 25.13 5.50
C MET A 1 -16.07 23.78 5.51
N ARG A 2 -16.36 23.23 4.34
CA ARG A 2 -17.02 21.92 4.18
C ARG A 2 -16.03 20.78 4.53
N ARG A 3 -16.43 19.80 5.36
CA ARG A 3 -15.54 18.71 5.85
C ARG A 3 -14.94 17.86 4.71
N ILE A 4 -13.64 17.61 4.76
CA ILE A 4 -12.91 16.73 3.83
C ILE A 4 -13.31 15.26 4.11
N THR A 5 -13.59 14.52 3.04
CA THR A 5 -13.90 13.07 3.09
C THR A 5 -13.35 12.39 1.85
N SER A 6 -13.08 11.08 1.93
CA SER A 6 -12.61 10.30 0.78
C SER A 6 -13.61 10.33 -0.37
N GLY A 7 -14.90 10.13 -0.09
CA GLY A 7 -15.95 10.17 -1.12
C GLY A 7 -15.96 11.49 -1.90
N ARG A 8 -15.76 12.63 -1.23
CA ARG A 8 -15.74 13.94 -1.89
C ARG A 8 -14.50 14.19 -2.74
N LEU A 9 -13.32 13.81 -2.26
CA LEU A 9 -12.10 13.97 -3.04
C LEU A 9 -12.09 13.02 -4.24
N ILE A 10 -12.63 11.80 -4.08
CA ILE A 10 -12.85 10.87 -5.20
C ILE A 10 -13.84 11.45 -6.20
N GLN A 11 -14.94 12.06 -5.74
CA GLN A 11 -15.91 12.68 -6.64
C GLN A 11 -15.28 13.84 -7.43
N ALA A 12 -14.51 14.71 -6.76
CA ALA A 12 -13.77 15.79 -7.41
C ALA A 12 -12.73 15.26 -8.41
N ALA A 13 -12.04 14.16 -8.08
CA ALA A 13 -11.13 13.50 -9.01
C ALA A 13 -11.89 12.94 -10.22
N SER A 14 -13.02 12.26 -10.00
CA SER A 14 -13.83 11.63 -11.05
C SER A 14 -14.55 12.62 -11.97
N SER A 15 -14.83 13.84 -11.47
CA SER A 15 -15.42 14.90 -12.29
C SER A 15 -14.40 15.56 -13.23
N ARG A 16 -13.11 15.49 -12.91
CA ARG A 16 -12.01 16.06 -13.72
C ARG A 16 -11.27 15.02 -14.55
N TYR A 17 -11.27 13.76 -14.11
CA TYR A 17 -10.52 12.69 -14.75
C TYR A 17 -11.38 11.45 -14.97
N LYS A 18 -11.20 10.80 -16.12
CA LYS A 18 -11.75 9.50 -16.46
C LYS A 18 -10.71 8.41 -16.13
N PRO A 19 -10.99 7.49 -15.19
CA PRO A 19 -10.08 6.39 -14.88
C PRO A 19 -10.14 5.27 -15.92
N ILE A 20 -8.99 4.68 -16.20
CA ILE A 20 -8.81 3.48 -17.02
C ILE A 20 -7.93 2.50 -16.23
N ARG A 21 -8.50 1.35 -15.86
CA ARG A 21 -7.76 0.28 -15.18
C ARG A 21 -6.81 -0.40 -16.17
N LEU A 22 -5.54 -0.51 -15.81
CA LEU A 22 -4.56 -1.29 -16.56
C LEU A 22 -4.52 -2.69 -15.92
N VAL A 23 -5.44 -3.55 -16.38
CA VAL A 23 -5.49 -4.96 -15.95
C VAL A 23 -4.38 -5.72 -16.65
N MET A 24 -3.58 -6.44 -15.86
CA MET A 24 -2.36 -7.10 -16.30
C MET A 24 -2.20 -8.43 -15.55
N ASP A 25 -1.32 -9.28 -16.07
CA ASP A 25 -0.90 -10.49 -15.36
C ASP A 25 -0.16 -10.13 -14.06
N LEU A 26 -0.09 -11.11 -13.16
CA LEU A 26 0.67 -10.99 -11.91
C LEU A 26 2.14 -10.67 -12.23
N TRP A 27 2.68 -9.63 -11.60
CA TRP A 27 4.10 -9.30 -11.72
C TRP A 27 4.91 -10.20 -10.79
N LEU A 28 5.94 -10.82 -11.35
CA LEU A 28 6.84 -11.73 -10.66
C LEU A 28 8.19 -11.07 -10.39
N PRO A 29 8.96 -11.56 -9.40
CA PRO A 29 10.35 -11.15 -9.19
C PRO A 29 11.20 -11.21 -10.47
N GLY A 30 11.91 -10.11 -10.77
CA GLY A 30 12.79 -9.99 -11.94
C GLY A 30 12.09 -9.60 -13.24
N MET A 31 10.76 -9.38 -13.24
CA MET A 31 10.02 -8.96 -14.43
C MET A 31 10.28 -7.50 -14.78
N ASP A 32 10.37 -7.18 -16.08
CA ASP A 32 10.43 -5.80 -16.55
C ASP A 32 9.04 -5.12 -16.53
N ALA A 33 8.67 -4.61 -15.36
CA ALA A 33 7.46 -3.84 -15.16
C ALA A 33 7.37 -2.59 -16.03
N SER A 34 8.50 -1.95 -16.35
CA SER A 34 8.50 -0.72 -17.16
C SER A 34 8.02 -1.01 -18.58
N SER A 35 8.57 -2.05 -19.20
CA SER A 35 8.18 -2.47 -20.56
C SER A 35 6.72 -2.92 -20.62
N LYS A 36 6.26 -3.69 -19.63
CA LYS A 36 4.84 -4.10 -19.52
C LYS A 36 3.89 -2.90 -19.36
N LEU A 37 4.25 -1.90 -18.55
CA LEU A 37 3.46 -0.68 -18.44
C LEU A 37 3.44 0.11 -19.75
N ILE A 38 4.59 0.26 -20.42
CA ILE A 38 4.69 0.96 -21.71
C ILE A 38 3.80 0.30 -22.76
N GLU A 39 3.82 -1.02 -22.85
CA GLU A 39 2.95 -1.80 -23.73
C GLU A 39 1.47 -1.55 -23.41
N ALA A 40 1.09 -1.58 -22.12
CA ALA A 40 -0.28 -1.34 -21.69
C ALA A 40 -0.77 0.10 -21.95
N LEU A 41 0.14 1.07 -21.99
CA LEU A 41 -0.14 2.49 -22.25
C LEU A 41 -0.21 2.82 -23.75
N LYS A 42 0.45 2.03 -24.61
CA LYS A 42 0.51 2.27 -26.06
C LYS A 42 -0.91 2.34 -26.65
N GLY A 43 -1.20 3.43 -27.35
CA GLY A 43 -2.52 3.69 -27.96
C GLY A 43 -3.64 4.06 -26.96
N LYS A 44 -3.35 4.16 -25.66
CA LYS A 44 -4.33 4.54 -24.62
C LYS A 44 -3.97 5.83 -23.89
N ALA A 45 -2.68 6.10 -23.71
CA ALA A 45 -2.17 7.25 -22.97
C ALA A 45 -1.80 8.41 -23.91
N ASN A 46 -2.07 9.64 -23.45
CA ASN A 46 -1.78 10.90 -24.14
C ASN A 46 -0.95 11.83 -23.24
N ASN A 47 -0.42 12.91 -23.82
CA ASN A 47 0.18 14.01 -23.05
C ASN A 47 -0.81 14.55 -22.01
N GLY A 48 -0.33 14.80 -20.79
CA GLY A 48 -1.15 15.31 -19.67
C GLY A 48 -1.92 14.24 -18.90
N ASP A 49 -1.90 12.97 -19.33
CA ASP A 49 -2.49 11.88 -18.55
C ASP A 49 -1.68 11.61 -17.25
N ILE A 50 -2.34 11.06 -16.25
CA ILE A 50 -1.74 10.72 -14.94
C ILE A 50 -1.75 9.20 -14.76
N LEU A 51 -0.57 8.61 -14.58
CA LEU A 51 -0.39 7.19 -14.28
C LEU A 51 -0.14 7.01 -12.78
N VAL A 52 -1.02 6.26 -12.10
CA VAL A 52 -0.83 5.86 -10.70
C VAL A 52 -0.46 4.37 -10.65
N VAL A 53 0.68 4.06 -10.05
CA VAL A 53 1.24 2.70 -9.94
C VAL A 53 1.34 2.28 -8.48
N SER A 54 1.10 1.00 -8.19
CA SER A 54 1.31 0.40 -6.87
C SER A 54 2.80 0.31 -6.54
N GLU A 55 3.19 0.74 -5.34
CA GLU A 55 4.54 0.50 -4.80
C GLU A 55 4.86 -1.00 -4.79
N LYS A 56 4.00 -1.82 -4.14
CA LYS A 56 4.19 -3.27 -4.05
C LYS A 56 4.49 -3.91 -5.40
N ALA A 57 3.70 -3.61 -6.43
CA ALA A 57 3.89 -4.23 -7.74
C ALA A 57 5.30 -3.92 -8.28
N LEU A 58 5.74 -2.67 -8.18
CA LEU A 58 7.09 -2.28 -8.55
C LEU A 58 8.13 -3.00 -7.69
N SER A 59 8.00 -3.02 -6.36
CA SER A 59 8.90 -3.74 -5.46
C SER A 59 9.07 -5.21 -5.85
N VAL A 60 7.95 -5.92 -6.07
CA VAL A 60 7.97 -7.31 -6.49
C VAL A 60 8.69 -7.46 -7.82
N SER A 61 8.35 -6.66 -8.83
CA SER A 61 9.01 -6.74 -10.15
C SER A 61 10.53 -6.53 -10.09
N LYS A 62 11.00 -5.67 -9.19
CA LYS A 62 12.44 -5.40 -8.97
C LYS A 62 13.14 -6.47 -8.14
N GLY A 63 12.43 -7.54 -7.74
CA GLY A 63 12.98 -8.59 -6.91
C GLY A 63 13.23 -8.15 -5.46
N LEU A 64 12.59 -7.08 -5.00
CA LEU A 64 12.64 -6.63 -3.60
C LEU A 64 11.71 -7.49 -2.76
N VAL A 65 11.97 -8.80 -2.74
CA VAL A 65 11.19 -9.82 -2.06
C VAL A 65 12.11 -10.63 -1.18
N VAL A 66 11.67 -10.93 0.04
CA VAL A 66 12.40 -11.74 1.02
C VAL A 66 11.50 -12.89 1.47
N ASP A 67 12.11 -14.06 1.68
CA ASP A 67 11.43 -15.19 2.31
C ASP A 67 11.59 -15.15 3.83
N GLU A 68 10.51 -14.88 4.55
CA GLU A 68 10.49 -14.85 6.01
C GLU A 68 10.73 -16.23 6.64
N ALA A 69 10.53 -17.33 5.90
CA ALA A 69 10.80 -18.67 6.40
C ALA A 69 12.29 -18.86 6.77
N SER A 70 13.18 -18.15 6.08
CA SER A 70 14.63 -18.11 6.34
C SER A 70 15.00 -17.41 7.66
N ILE A 71 14.06 -16.66 8.25
CA ILE A 71 14.27 -15.93 9.49
C ILE A 71 13.99 -16.87 10.67
N LYS A 72 14.99 -17.03 11.55
CA LYS A 72 14.81 -17.72 12.82
C LYS A 72 14.31 -16.72 13.88
N PRO A 73 13.07 -16.82 14.37
CA PRO A 73 12.58 -15.91 15.40
C PRO A 73 13.31 -16.18 16.72
N SER A 74 13.69 -15.12 17.41
CA SER A 74 14.22 -15.21 18.78
C SER A 74 13.10 -15.45 19.78
N ILE A 75 13.42 -16.05 20.93
CA ILE A 75 12.47 -16.22 22.05
C ILE A 75 11.89 -14.87 22.45
N LEU A 76 12.74 -13.84 22.51
CA LEU A 76 12.31 -12.48 22.79
C LEU A 76 11.30 -11.96 21.75
N SER A 77 11.54 -12.19 20.45
CA SER A 77 10.57 -11.80 19.42
C SER A 77 9.23 -12.55 19.56
N MET A 78 9.24 -13.82 20.00
CA MET A 78 8.02 -14.59 20.25
C MET A 78 7.22 -14.03 21.42
N VAL A 79 7.89 -13.69 22.52
CA VAL A 79 7.26 -13.07 23.68
C VAL A 79 6.70 -11.69 23.33
N ILE A 80 7.49 -10.85 22.66
CA ILE A 80 7.03 -9.52 22.22
C ILE A 80 5.83 -9.65 21.28
N THR A 81 5.87 -10.56 20.32
CA THR A 81 4.77 -10.79 19.38
C THR A 81 3.50 -11.23 20.11
N LEU A 82 3.62 -12.13 21.07
CA LEU A 82 2.49 -12.58 21.89
C LEU A 82 1.87 -11.42 22.67
N LEU A 83 2.68 -10.70 23.45
CA LEU A 83 2.20 -9.61 24.29
C LEU A 83 1.62 -8.48 23.44
N LEU A 84 2.35 -8.06 22.41
CA LEU A 84 1.93 -6.95 21.57
C LEU A 84 0.68 -7.29 20.75
N MET A 85 0.66 -8.43 20.06
CA MET A 85 -0.43 -8.73 19.13
C MET A 85 -1.65 -9.30 19.84
N ARG A 86 -1.46 -10.36 20.64
CA ARG A 86 -2.58 -11.07 21.26
C ARG A 86 -3.18 -10.30 22.43
N ILE A 87 -2.36 -9.55 23.18
CA ILE A 87 -2.83 -8.81 24.36
C ILE A 87 -3.07 -7.33 24.05
N VAL A 88 -2.01 -6.57 23.77
CA VAL A 88 -2.10 -5.11 23.61
C VAL A 88 -3.00 -4.76 22.43
N TRP A 89 -2.80 -5.34 21.26
CA TRP A 89 -3.68 -5.12 20.11
C TRP A 89 -5.02 -5.82 20.22
N GLY A 90 -5.04 -7.08 20.67
CA GLY A 90 -6.27 -7.88 20.78
C GLY A 90 -7.31 -7.30 21.74
N TYR A 91 -6.89 -6.62 22.83
CA TYR A 91 -7.81 -6.18 23.89
C TYR A 91 -7.76 -4.67 24.20
N LEU A 92 -6.66 -3.96 23.93
CA LEU A 92 -6.53 -2.54 24.29
C LEU A 92 -6.55 -1.62 23.06
N LEU A 93 -5.49 -1.66 22.26
CA LEU A 93 -5.31 -0.74 21.13
C LEU A 93 -6.26 -1.04 19.97
N GLY A 94 -6.62 -2.30 19.75
CA GLY A 94 -7.56 -2.69 18.70
C GLY A 94 -8.95 -2.09 18.90
N PRO A 95 -9.60 -2.27 20.07
CA PRO A 95 -10.86 -1.61 20.39
C PRO A 95 -10.76 -0.08 20.35
N LEU A 96 -9.69 0.50 20.91
CA LEU A 96 -9.44 1.95 20.86
C LEU A 96 -9.39 2.49 19.41
N CYS A 97 -8.70 1.76 18.52
CA CYS A 97 -8.59 2.08 17.08
C CYS A 97 -9.83 1.69 16.26
N ARG A 98 -10.89 1.20 16.92
CA ARG A 98 -12.15 0.77 16.31
C ARG A 98 -11.92 -0.26 15.20
N LEU A 99 -11.08 -1.26 15.47
CA LEU A 99 -10.89 -2.39 14.55
C LEU A 99 -12.16 -3.24 14.48
N LYS A 100 -12.34 -3.94 13.37
CA LYS A 100 -13.52 -4.80 13.19
C LYS A 100 -13.45 -5.99 14.15
N PRO A 101 -14.59 -6.55 14.60
CA PRO A 101 -14.61 -7.73 15.48
C PRO A 101 -13.75 -8.88 14.96
N TYR A 102 -13.93 -9.24 13.68
CA TYR A 102 -13.12 -10.27 13.02
C TYR A 102 -11.60 -9.98 13.11
N THR A 103 -11.18 -8.71 12.97
CA THR A 103 -9.76 -8.34 13.09
C THR A 103 -9.25 -8.51 14.52
N LEU A 104 -10.09 -8.26 15.54
CA LEU A 104 -9.72 -8.47 16.94
C LEU A 104 -9.57 -9.95 17.26
N GLU A 105 -10.44 -10.80 16.72
CA GLU A 105 -10.33 -12.26 16.83
C GLU A 105 -9.00 -12.75 16.23
N TRP A 106 -8.66 -12.28 15.03
CA TRP A 106 -7.37 -12.60 14.41
C TRP A 106 -6.17 -12.12 15.23
N LEU A 107 -6.23 -10.91 15.79
CA LEU A 107 -5.15 -10.39 16.63
C LEU A 107 -4.95 -11.24 17.89
N ARG A 108 -6.04 -11.73 18.51
CA ARG A 108 -6.00 -12.62 19.68
C ARG A 108 -5.48 -14.01 19.34
N ALA A 109 -5.77 -14.49 18.12
CA ALA A 109 -5.30 -15.76 17.59
C ALA A 109 -3.99 -15.63 16.78
N TYR A 110 -3.31 -14.48 16.81
CA TYR A 110 -2.23 -14.15 15.88
C TYR A 110 -1.12 -15.21 15.87
N PRO A 111 -0.68 -15.69 14.69
CA PRO A 111 0.30 -16.78 14.57
C PRO A 111 1.66 -16.33 15.12
N LEU A 112 2.16 -17.01 16.16
CA LEU A 112 3.35 -16.55 16.86
C LEU A 112 4.63 -16.77 16.06
N ARG A 113 4.75 -17.89 15.33
CA ARG A 113 5.98 -18.23 14.63
C ARG A 113 6.18 -17.31 13.42
N GLU A 114 5.18 -17.25 12.55
CA GLU A 114 5.10 -16.43 11.35
C GLU A 114 5.15 -14.95 11.74
N GLY A 115 4.32 -14.55 12.71
CA GLY A 115 4.28 -13.19 13.22
C GLY A 115 5.61 -12.71 13.82
N SER A 116 6.35 -13.59 14.50
CA SER A 116 7.66 -13.23 15.06
C SER A 116 8.72 -13.07 13.99
N ARG A 117 8.69 -13.88 12.93
CA ARG A 117 9.57 -13.70 11.75
C ARG A 117 9.34 -12.32 11.14
N HIS A 118 8.08 -11.97 10.91
CA HIS A 118 7.69 -10.68 10.35
C HIS A 118 8.13 -9.50 11.24
N LYS A 119 7.81 -9.55 12.54
CA LYS A 119 8.21 -8.51 13.48
C LYS A 119 9.73 -8.34 13.58
N GLN A 120 10.47 -9.44 13.49
CA GLN A 120 11.94 -9.39 13.49
C GLN A 120 12.49 -8.79 12.20
N LEU A 121 11.88 -9.06 11.04
CA LEU A 121 12.24 -8.41 9.77
C LEU A 121 11.95 -6.91 9.82
N ALA A 122 10.74 -6.52 10.24
CA ALA A 122 10.33 -5.13 10.38
C ALA A 122 11.25 -4.35 11.34
N ALA A 123 11.65 -4.96 12.45
CA ALA A 123 12.60 -4.38 13.40
C ALA A 123 13.95 -4.06 12.75
N LYS A 124 14.47 -4.96 11.90
CA LYS A 124 15.74 -4.78 11.19
C LYS A 124 15.66 -3.66 10.15
N LEU A 125 14.52 -3.51 9.48
CA LEU A 125 14.34 -2.54 8.41
C LEU A 125 14.02 -1.13 8.91
N GLY A 126 13.15 -1.02 9.91
CA GLY A 126 12.56 0.25 10.35
C GLY A 126 12.76 0.59 11.83
N GLY A 127 13.40 -0.29 12.59
CA GLY A 127 13.58 -0.13 14.04
C GLY A 127 12.35 -0.53 14.85
N LEU A 128 12.46 -0.40 16.18
CA LEU A 128 11.47 -0.92 17.13
C LEU A 128 10.08 -0.28 17.00
N LEU A 129 10.00 1.00 16.62
CA LEU A 129 8.71 1.71 16.51
C LEU A 129 7.85 1.17 15.36
N GLU A 130 8.46 0.64 14.30
CA GLU A 130 7.72 0.05 13.18
C GLU A 130 7.09 -1.29 13.54
N VAL A 131 7.68 -2.03 14.48
CA VAL A 131 7.18 -3.31 15.00
C VAL A 131 5.91 -3.15 15.83
N LEU A 132 5.67 -1.95 16.37
CA LEU A 132 4.52 -1.66 17.24
C LEU A 132 3.19 -1.65 16.49
N LYS A 133 3.22 -1.44 15.16
CA LYS A 133 2.03 -1.48 14.33
C LYS A 133 1.43 -2.91 14.33
N PRO A 134 0.11 -3.05 14.10
CA PRO A 134 -0.51 -4.36 13.93
C PRO A 134 -0.48 -4.85 12.47
N SER A 135 -0.13 -3.95 11.53
CA SER A 135 -0.10 -4.13 10.09
C SER A 135 0.75 -3.04 9.45
N SER A 136 1.21 -3.23 8.21
CA SER A 136 2.04 -2.27 7.47
C SER A 136 3.35 -1.92 8.20
N GLU A 137 3.97 -2.91 8.84
CA GLU A 137 5.19 -2.74 9.64
C GLU A 137 6.36 -2.42 8.72
N ALA A 138 6.99 -1.25 8.89
CA ALA A 138 8.07 -0.75 8.02
C ALA A 138 7.73 -0.63 6.52
N GLY A 139 6.46 -0.77 6.13
CA GLY A 139 6.03 -0.84 4.72
C GLY A 139 6.33 -2.19 4.05
N VAL A 140 6.57 -3.25 4.84
CA VAL A 140 6.65 -4.62 4.35
C VAL A 140 5.23 -5.12 4.07
N ASP A 141 5.00 -5.71 2.90
CA ASP A 141 3.69 -6.24 2.48
C ASP A 141 3.79 -7.73 2.11
N ALA A 142 3.07 -8.56 2.86
CA ALA A 142 2.98 -10.01 2.64
C ALA A 142 1.76 -10.41 1.77
N SER A 143 0.80 -9.51 1.58
CA SER A 143 -0.41 -9.82 0.81
C SER A 143 -0.13 -9.92 -0.68
N ASN A 144 -0.81 -10.84 -1.37
CA ASN A 144 -0.61 -11.13 -2.80
C ASN A 144 0.79 -11.65 -3.14
N LEU A 145 1.43 -12.37 -2.21
CA LEU A 145 2.67 -13.11 -2.41
C LEU A 145 2.50 -14.55 -1.87
N PRO A 146 3.18 -15.54 -2.45
CA PRO A 146 3.05 -16.92 -2.03
C PRO A 146 3.93 -17.25 -0.81
N GLY A 147 3.57 -18.32 -0.10
CA GLY A 147 4.34 -18.82 1.03
C GLY A 147 4.58 -17.75 2.10
N SER A 148 5.82 -17.67 2.57
CA SER A 148 6.28 -16.65 3.52
C SER A 148 7.00 -15.49 2.83
N LEU A 149 6.76 -15.27 1.53
CA LEU A 149 7.37 -14.17 0.80
C LEU A 149 6.73 -12.83 1.17
N VAL A 150 7.58 -11.81 1.33
CA VAL A 150 7.14 -10.43 1.58
C VAL A 150 7.85 -9.45 0.68
N ALA A 151 7.12 -8.43 0.21
CA ALA A 151 7.66 -7.33 -0.55
C ALA A 151 8.25 -6.27 0.39
N LEU A 152 9.48 -5.86 0.11
CA LEU A 152 10.11 -4.72 0.78
C LEU A 152 9.65 -3.40 0.13
N PRO A 153 9.59 -2.30 0.89
CA PRO A 153 9.27 -0.99 0.32
C PRO A 153 10.35 -0.54 -0.68
N LEU A 154 9.98 0.31 -1.63
CA LEU A 154 10.93 0.93 -2.55
C LEU A 154 11.89 1.83 -1.75
N PHE A 155 13.19 1.74 -2.03
CA PHE A 155 14.19 2.57 -1.35
C PHE A 155 14.00 4.06 -1.66
N ASN A 156 13.71 4.40 -2.92
CA ASN A 156 13.46 5.77 -3.36
C ASN A 156 12.30 5.83 -4.37
N PRO A 157 11.04 5.92 -3.89
CA PRO A 157 9.87 6.01 -4.78
C PRO A 157 9.93 7.18 -5.77
N LEU A 158 10.58 8.30 -5.41
CA LEU A 158 10.69 9.45 -6.30
C LEU A 158 11.55 9.11 -7.52
N ARG A 159 12.73 8.53 -7.30
CA ARG A 159 13.63 8.09 -8.38
C ARG A 159 12.94 7.06 -9.29
N GLU A 160 12.20 6.12 -8.71
CA GLU A 160 11.45 5.11 -9.47
C GLU A 160 10.39 5.76 -10.39
N ALA A 161 9.68 6.78 -9.89
CA ALA A 161 8.72 7.53 -10.68
C ALA A 161 9.39 8.34 -11.80
N GLU A 162 10.56 8.93 -11.55
CA GLU A 162 11.36 9.66 -12.55
C GLU A 162 11.86 8.73 -13.66
N GLU A 163 12.43 7.59 -13.30
CA GLU A 163 12.92 6.58 -14.23
C GLU A 163 11.78 6.05 -15.11
N LEU A 164 10.64 5.71 -14.51
CA LEU A 164 9.47 5.24 -15.26
C LEU A 164 8.93 6.32 -16.22
N ARG A 165 8.79 7.57 -15.75
CA ARG A 165 8.37 8.70 -16.60
C ARG A 165 9.32 8.93 -17.76
N SER A 166 10.64 8.86 -17.52
CA SER A 166 11.67 9.00 -18.54
C SER A 166 11.57 7.91 -19.60
N LYS A 167 11.40 6.63 -19.18
CA LYS A 167 11.20 5.52 -20.10
C LYS A 167 9.92 5.67 -20.93
N ILE A 168 8.80 6.06 -20.32
CA ILE A 168 7.55 6.33 -21.03
C ILE A 168 7.75 7.42 -22.10
N LYS A 169 8.39 8.54 -21.74
CA LYS A 169 8.68 9.62 -22.68
C LYS A 169 9.57 9.17 -23.84
N LYS A 170 10.62 8.39 -23.56
CA LYS A 170 11.54 7.87 -24.59
C LYS A 170 10.86 6.88 -25.53
N CYS A 171 10.04 5.96 -25.02
CA CYS A 171 9.45 4.89 -25.83
C CYS A 171 8.15 5.29 -26.53
N LEU A 172 7.34 6.17 -25.93
CA LEU A 172 6.02 6.54 -26.44
C LEU A 172 5.93 7.99 -26.91
N GLY A 173 6.93 8.84 -26.64
CA GLY A 173 6.91 10.25 -27.01
C GLY A 173 5.92 11.10 -26.20
N ILE A 174 5.30 10.54 -25.16
CA ILE A 174 4.28 11.21 -24.35
C ILE A 174 4.84 11.68 -23.00
N ASN A 175 4.39 12.85 -22.54
CA ASN A 175 4.65 13.40 -21.23
C ASN A 175 3.46 13.14 -20.32
N VAL A 176 3.61 12.17 -19.43
CA VAL A 176 2.63 11.85 -18.39
C VAL A 176 3.13 12.29 -17.01
N THR A 177 2.21 12.44 -16.08
CA THR A 177 2.52 12.52 -14.65
C THR A 177 2.52 11.11 -14.08
N VAL A 178 3.59 10.72 -13.37
CA VAL A 178 3.72 9.40 -12.74
C VAL A 178 3.61 9.55 -11.23
N MET A 179 2.78 8.72 -10.61
CA MET A 179 2.57 8.65 -9.18
C MET A 179 2.77 7.23 -8.68
N ILE A 180 3.52 7.07 -7.60
CA ILE A 180 3.65 5.80 -6.88
C ILE A 180 2.83 5.89 -5.60
N SER A 181 1.98 4.88 -5.38
CA SER A 181 1.03 4.84 -4.28
C SER A 181 1.14 3.55 -3.48
N ASP A 182 0.90 3.66 -2.18
CA ASP A 182 0.78 2.55 -1.24
C ASP A 182 -0.62 2.56 -0.61
N SER A 183 -1.12 1.37 -0.29
CA SER A 183 -2.43 1.16 0.35
C SER A 183 -2.41 1.46 1.86
N ASP A 184 -1.22 1.56 2.47
CA ASP A 184 -1.07 2.01 3.85
C ASP A 184 -1.66 3.42 4.02
N ARG A 185 -2.37 3.63 5.13
CA ARG A 185 -3.26 4.78 5.27
C ARG A 185 -2.56 5.95 5.92
N LEU A 186 -2.64 7.10 5.27
CA LEU A 186 -2.48 8.40 5.92
C LEU A 186 -3.82 8.94 6.41
N TYR A 187 -3.77 9.93 7.29
CA TYR A 187 -4.93 10.49 7.97
C TYR A 187 -4.99 12.01 7.84
N ILE A 188 -5.92 12.51 7.02
CA ILE A 188 -6.15 13.95 6.82
C ILE A 188 -7.11 14.49 7.88
N HIS A 189 -6.72 15.57 8.56
CA HIS A 189 -7.64 16.32 9.42
C HIS A 189 -8.71 17.02 8.58
N ARG A 190 -9.98 16.71 8.87
CA ARG A 190 -11.13 17.03 8.01
C ARG A 190 -11.39 18.52 7.81
N SER A 191 -10.92 19.37 8.72
CA SER A 191 -11.13 20.82 8.65
C SER A 191 -9.91 21.59 8.17
N SER A 192 -8.70 21.21 8.61
CA SER A 192 -7.48 21.96 8.30
C SER A 192 -6.73 21.45 7.06
N GLY A 193 -7.03 20.23 6.60
CA GLY A 193 -6.34 19.60 5.47
C GLY A 193 -4.91 19.14 5.76
N PHE A 194 -4.47 19.18 7.02
CA PHE A 194 -3.16 18.66 7.44
C PHE A 194 -3.20 17.14 7.60
N ALA A 195 -2.16 16.44 7.12
CA ALA A 195 -2.08 14.98 7.16
C ALA A 195 -1.12 14.46 8.23
N LEU A 196 -1.54 13.41 8.94
CA LEU A 196 -0.65 12.53 9.71
C LEU A 196 -0.33 11.31 8.87
N THR A 197 0.94 10.94 8.77
CA THR A 197 1.39 9.87 7.87
C THR A 197 2.15 8.79 8.63
N SER A 198 1.84 7.53 8.30
CA SER A 198 2.52 6.32 8.78
C SER A 198 3.73 5.93 7.93
N ARG A 199 3.80 6.46 6.70
CA ARG A 199 4.84 6.30 5.68
C ARG A 199 5.20 7.70 5.15
N ARG A 200 6.45 7.91 4.72
CA ARG A 200 6.82 9.18 4.09
C ARG A 200 6.00 9.38 2.81
N SER A 201 5.45 10.57 2.61
CA SER A 201 4.50 10.88 1.52
C SER A 201 4.96 12.10 0.73
N ALA A 202 4.56 12.18 -0.54
CA ALA A 202 4.72 13.34 -1.42
C ALA A 202 3.83 14.54 -1.03
N LEU A 203 2.98 14.43 -0.01
CA LEU A 203 2.13 15.53 0.44
C LEU A 203 2.92 16.61 1.20
N LYS A 204 2.87 17.84 0.66
CA LYS A 204 3.53 19.02 1.25
C LYS A 204 3.08 19.33 2.69
N ARG A 205 1.79 19.19 2.99
CA ARG A 205 1.21 19.51 4.32
C ARG A 205 0.99 18.25 5.15
N SER A 206 2.07 17.53 5.42
CA SER A 206 2.04 16.27 6.18
C SER A 206 3.09 16.23 7.28
N LEU A 207 2.80 15.48 8.34
CA LEU A 207 3.72 15.15 9.42
C LEU A 207 3.85 13.63 9.51
N TYR A 208 5.10 13.17 9.45
CA TYR A 208 5.43 11.78 9.67
C TYR A 208 5.47 11.48 11.17
N LEU A 209 4.56 10.64 11.63
CA LEU A 209 4.53 10.16 13.02
C LEU A 209 4.63 8.63 13.11
N GLY A 210 4.87 7.95 11.97
CA GLY A 210 4.98 6.51 11.90
C GLY A 210 3.79 5.81 12.54
N PHE A 211 4.05 4.95 13.51
CA PHE A 211 3.02 4.24 14.27
C PHE A 211 1.99 5.15 14.95
N LEU A 212 2.39 6.30 15.50
CA LEU A 212 1.47 7.19 16.22
C LEU A 212 0.44 7.82 15.28
N ALA A 213 0.77 8.04 14.00
CA ALA A 213 -0.20 8.50 13.00
C ALA A 213 -1.37 7.52 12.89
N TYR A 214 -1.09 6.21 12.90
CA TYR A 214 -2.10 5.16 12.84
C TYR A 214 -3.03 5.22 14.06
N ILE A 215 -2.50 5.24 15.28
CA ILE A 215 -3.32 5.32 16.50
C ILE A 215 -4.19 6.58 16.47
N ILE A 216 -3.58 7.75 16.31
CA ILE A 216 -4.31 9.04 16.38
C ILE A 216 -5.39 9.08 15.30
N GLY A 217 -5.04 8.72 14.06
CA GLY A 217 -5.95 8.74 12.93
C GLY A 217 -7.12 7.76 13.05
N ARG A 218 -6.86 6.57 13.59
CA ARG A 218 -7.89 5.54 13.83
C ARG A 218 -8.81 5.87 15.00
N THR A 219 -8.25 6.30 16.13
CA THR A 219 -9.01 6.64 17.34
C THR A 219 -9.93 7.85 17.08
N PHE A 220 -9.41 8.87 16.39
CA PHE A 220 -10.13 10.11 16.10
C PHE A 220 -10.74 10.15 14.68
N ARG A 221 -11.34 9.05 14.20
CA ARG A 221 -12.04 8.92 12.89
C ARG A 221 -13.09 10.02 12.59
N GLY A 222 -13.62 10.67 13.63
CA GLY A 222 -14.52 11.82 13.49
C GLY A 222 -13.81 13.10 13.02
N LYS A 223 -12.53 13.27 13.37
CA LYS A 223 -11.68 14.42 13.00
C LYS A 223 -10.75 14.11 11.83
N PHE A 224 -10.37 12.85 11.64
CA PHE A 224 -9.47 12.42 10.58
C PHE A 224 -10.17 11.52 9.54
N ALA A 225 -9.79 11.67 8.28
CA ALA A 225 -10.23 10.85 7.16
C ALA A 225 -9.04 10.04 6.62
N PRO A 226 -9.14 8.71 6.51
CA PRO A 226 -8.07 7.87 5.97
C PRO A 226 -8.04 7.94 4.44
N PHE A 227 -6.83 7.91 3.86
CA PHE A 227 -6.57 7.84 2.42
C PHE A 227 -5.39 6.92 2.13
N ALA A 228 -5.36 6.30 0.96
CA ALA A 228 -4.14 5.68 0.42
C ALA A 228 -3.01 6.73 0.29
N THR A 229 -1.76 6.28 0.44
CA THR A 229 -0.61 7.17 0.56
C THR A 229 0.08 7.40 -0.78
N PRO A 230 0.16 8.64 -1.29
CA PRO A 230 1.01 8.97 -2.42
C PRO A 230 2.45 9.07 -1.92
N LEU A 231 3.30 8.13 -2.33
CA LEU A 231 4.71 8.09 -1.92
C LEU A 231 5.57 9.02 -2.78
N ALA A 232 5.27 9.10 -4.08
CA ALA A 232 5.98 9.96 -5.03
C ALA A 232 5.05 10.45 -6.14
N VAL A 233 5.35 11.65 -6.66
CA VAL A 233 4.73 12.24 -7.85
C VAL A 233 5.80 12.97 -8.66
N VAL A 234 5.84 12.71 -9.96
CA VAL A 234 6.74 13.36 -10.90
C VAL A 234 5.95 13.77 -12.14
N GLY A 235 6.06 15.03 -12.55
CA GLY A 235 5.32 15.58 -13.68
C GLY A 235 4.65 16.90 -13.33
N GLU A 236 3.39 17.04 -13.70
CA GLU A 236 2.62 18.24 -13.41
C GLU A 236 2.35 18.41 -11.91
N GLN A 237 2.27 19.67 -11.47
CA GLN A 237 1.96 19.98 -10.08
C GLN A 237 0.46 19.82 -9.83
N LEU A 238 0.11 18.83 -9.03
CA LEU A 238 -1.25 18.62 -8.54
C LEU A 238 -1.44 19.28 -7.18
N ASP A 239 -2.61 19.88 -6.95
CA ASP A 239 -2.98 20.28 -5.60
C ASP A 239 -3.14 19.05 -4.69
N SER A 240 -2.94 19.24 -3.38
CA SER A 240 -2.92 18.13 -2.42
C SER A 240 -4.24 17.35 -2.35
N PHE A 241 -5.38 18.00 -2.62
CA PHE A 241 -6.67 17.32 -2.56
C PHE A 241 -6.95 16.50 -3.80
N MET A 242 -6.57 16.98 -4.98
CA MET A 242 -6.60 16.20 -6.21
C MET A 242 -5.63 15.02 -6.16
N LEU A 243 -4.41 15.23 -5.66
CA LEU A 243 -3.44 14.16 -5.43
C LEU A 243 -4.04 13.04 -4.56
N LEU A 244 -4.62 13.39 -3.41
CA LEU A 244 -5.29 12.43 -2.52
C LEU A 244 -6.49 11.75 -3.18
N GLY A 245 -7.32 12.51 -3.89
CA GLY A 245 -8.50 11.99 -4.59
C GLY A 245 -8.14 10.95 -5.65
N LEU A 246 -7.13 11.24 -6.47
CA LEU A 246 -6.62 10.32 -7.50
C LEU A 246 -5.96 9.08 -6.87
N THR A 247 -5.16 9.26 -5.82
CA THR A 247 -4.48 8.15 -5.12
C THR A 247 -5.50 7.17 -4.51
N GLU A 248 -6.49 7.69 -3.79
CA GLU A 248 -7.53 6.88 -3.16
C GLU A 248 -8.46 6.23 -4.20
N LEU A 249 -8.79 6.94 -5.29
CA LEU A 249 -9.56 6.37 -6.38
C LEU A 249 -8.78 5.24 -7.07
N ALA A 250 -7.48 5.41 -7.31
CA ALA A 250 -6.62 4.37 -7.85
C ALA A 250 -6.59 3.13 -6.93
N ASP A 251 -6.36 3.31 -5.63
CA ASP A 251 -6.38 2.22 -4.64
C ASP A 251 -7.68 1.40 -4.69
N ARG A 252 -8.84 2.07 -4.77
CA ARG A 252 -10.14 1.39 -4.88
C ARG A 252 -10.32 0.66 -6.21
N LEU A 253 -9.87 1.25 -7.31
CA LEU A 253 -9.99 0.67 -8.65
C LEU A 253 -9.07 -0.53 -8.87
N ARG A 254 -7.88 -0.50 -8.27
CA ARG A 254 -6.93 -1.63 -8.27
C ARG A 254 -7.50 -2.84 -7.52
N GLY A 255 -8.27 -2.58 -6.46
CA GLY A 255 -8.84 -3.63 -5.62
C GLY A 255 -7.77 -4.32 -4.76
N SER A 256 -8.13 -5.44 -4.14
CA SER A 256 -7.26 -6.16 -3.20
C SER A 256 -6.58 -7.40 -3.79
N GLY A 257 -6.76 -7.68 -5.08
CA GLY A 257 -6.28 -8.92 -5.71
C GLY A 257 -6.86 -10.16 -5.00
N ALA A 258 -5.99 -10.99 -4.45
CA ALA A 258 -6.34 -12.18 -3.68
C ALA A 258 -6.87 -11.89 -2.27
N GLY A 259 -6.60 -10.71 -1.70
CA GLY A 259 -7.02 -10.35 -0.34
C GLY A 259 -6.26 -9.13 0.18
N ARG A 260 -6.82 -8.43 1.17
CA ARG A 260 -6.15 -7.29 1.83
C ARG A 260 -5.07 -7.72 2.82
N THR A 261 -5.16 -8.95 3.30
CA THR A 261 -4.24 -9.53 4.27
C THR A 261 -3.87 -10.95 3.82
N VAL A 262 -2.80 -11.50 4.40
CA VAL A 262 -2.43 -12.91 4.20
C VAL A 262 -3.54 -13.87 4.65
N PHE A 263 -4.32 -13.49 5.67
CA PHE A 263 -5.47 -14.26 6.16
C PHE A 263 -6.60 -14.29 5.13
N GLU A 264 -7.01 -13.14 4.60
CA GLU A 264 -8.04 -13.07 3.54
C GLU A 264 -7.60 -13.82 2.27
N MET A 265 -6.31 -13.79 1.96
CA MET A 265 -5.73 -14.50 0.83
C MET A 265 -5.76 -16.02 1.03
N ALA A 266 -5.37 -16.50 2.20
CA ALA A 266 -5.40 -17.92 2.57
C ALA A 266 -6.85 -18.45 2.60
N GLU A 267 -7.77 -17.70 3.20
CA GLU A 267 -9.21 -18.01 3.24
C GLU A 267 -9.81 -18.11 1.84
N ARG A 268 -9.46 -17.17 0.94
CA ARG A 268 -9.95 -17.18 -0.45
C ARG A 268 -9.57 -18.44 -1.23
N PHE A 269 -8.40 -19.00 -0.97
CA PHE A 269 -7.90 -20.20 -1.65
C PHE A 269 -8.14 -21.47 -0.84
N GLU A 270 -8.75 -21.37 0.35
CA GLU A 270 -9.01 -22.49 1.26
C GLU A 270 -7.73 -23.27 1.63
N VAL A 271 -6.64 -22.55 1.89
CA VAL A 271 -5.32 -23.10 2.25
C VAL A 271 -4.73 -22.46 3.51
N GLY A 272 -3.65 -23.01 4.04
CA GLY A 272 -2.85 -22.42 5.12
C GLY A 272 -2.14 -21.11 4.72
N LEU A 273 -1.70 -20.33 5.73
CA LEU A 273 -1.06 -19.02 5.52
C LEU A 273 0.16 -19.05 4.62
N GLU A 274 0.98 -20.11 4.72
CA GLU A 274 2.21 -20.29 3.95
C GLU A 274 2.01 -21.24 2.74
N GLU A 275 0.77 -21.57 2.37
CA GLU A 275 0.46 -22.57 1.31
C GLU A 275 -0.01 -21.93 0.00
N VAL A 276 -0.22 -20.62 -0.03
CA VAL A 276 -0.57 -19.88 -1.24
C VAL A 276 0.58 -19.96 -2.24
N THR A 277 0.28 -20.25 -3.51
CA THR A 277 1.30 -20.41 -4.58
C THR A 277 1.20 -19.35 -5.66
N TRP A 278 2.27 -19.17 -6.44
CA TRP A 278 2.24 -18.32 -7.64
C TRP A 278 1.11 -18.71 -8.60
N ARG A 279 0.89 -20.01 -8.81
CA ARG A 279 -0.19 -20.52 -9.67
C ARG A 279 -1.57 -20.06 -9.21
N MET A 280 -1.83 -20.10 -7.90
CA MET A 280 -3.07 -19.58 -7.32
C MET A 280 -3.20 -18.08 -7.56
N LEU A 281 -2.15 -17.31 -7.29
CA LEU A 281 -2.17 -15.85 -7.48
C LEU A 281 -2.33 -15.44 -8.94
N SER A 282 -1.73 -16.17 -9.88
CA SER A 282 -1.86 -15.94 -11.33
C SER A 282 -3.28 -16.23 -11.86
N SER A 283 -4.11 -16.98 -11.12
CA SER A 283 -5.52 -17.22 -11.51
C SER A 283 -6.43 -16.00 -11.32
N ILE A 284 -5.95 -14.97 -10.61
CA ILE A 284 -6.71 -13.75 -10.33
C ILE A 284 -6.20 -12.61 -11.22
N LYS A 285 -7.12 -11.77 -11.69
CA LYS A 285 -6.76 -10.54 -12.42
C LYS A 285 -6.12 -9.53 -11.48
N HIS A 286 -4.96 -9.01 -11.87
CA HIS A 286 -4.27 -7.95 -11.14
C HIS A 286 -4.39 -6.62 -11.87
N CYS A 287 -4.34 -5.53 -11.10
CA CYS A 287 -4.38 -4.17 -11.64
C CYS A 287 -3.29 -3.37 -10.92
N PRO A 288 -2.02 -3.48 -11.34
CA PRO A 288 -0.92 -2.79 -10.68
C PRO A 288 -0.95 -1.27 -10.91
N ALA A 289 -1.65 -0.80 -11.95
CA ALA A 289 -1.69 0.61 -12.33
C ALA A 289 -3.08 1.07 -12.82
N VAL A 290 -3.33 2.37 -12.69
CA VAL A 290 -4.52 3.06 -13.19
C VAL A 290 -4.09 4.32 -13.92
N LEU A 291 -4.58 4.49 -15.15
CA LEU A 291 -4.39 5.70 -15.95
C LEU A 291 -5.59 6.62 -15.77
N PHE A 292 -5.35 7.90 -15.53
CA PHE A 292 -6.38 8.94 -15.44
C PHE A 292 -6.22 9.90 -16.60
N LYS A 293 -7.26 9.99 -17.43
CA LYS A 293 -7.31 10.93 -18.55
C LYS A 293 -8.09 12.18 -18.13
N PRO A 294 -7.59 13.41 -18.37
CA PRO A 294 -8.40 14.61 -18.21
C PRO A 294 -9.70 14.49 -19.00
N ARG A 295 -10.80 15.02 -18.44
CA ARG A 295 -12.10 15.14 -19.11
C ARG A 295 -12.20 16.44 -19.89
#